data_AF-A0AAD4BSH5-F1
#
_entry.id   AF-A0AAD4BSH5-F1
#
_cell.length_a   1.000
_cell.length_b   1.000
_cell.length_c   1.000
_cell.angle_alpha   90.00
_cell.angle_beta   90.00
_cell.angle_gamma   90.00
#
_symmetry.space_group_name_H-M   'P 1'
#
loop_
_entity.id
_entity.type
_entity.pdbx_description
1 polymer ?
#
loop_
_entity_poly.entity_id
_entity_poly.type
_entity_poly.pdbx_seq_one_letter_code
_entity_poly.pdbx_strand_id
1 'polypeptide(L)'
;MWGMSDSDSEEEEENPYADKADEVIEVKEEPPAGTTGLALAEHYFGPLLSPVAATPAQWTAYTGHRRGANAKYNNIFHRRKKSINNAVASIEVQLGLENGTLQKCICILGRHVEGDYIDPQNADIVVRIYSPAAPKYIDVHLKYHCRTRLYEIEWYYSLGYKICNRISGSPIEYSDPSTNGPPSLWHCRGGWQSICWGLYDDSGNYGRNWRRVEVADMGLHEEGVIDVHEALFGPSEKPPSGDADALLAYRRKLVATVRLLFAALGANYEVARTEDERDERPRGFMLEGLSDNWVARGIRAACGFQLSSDAEAAMRGKEERRESATQPDFYGEDDEDEDGYGFFDGGW
;
A
#
# COMPACT_ATOMS: atom_id res chain seq x y z
N MET A 1 -3.55 -15.37 -54.02
CA MET A 1 -2.38 -16.09 -53.49
C MET A 1 -1.68 -15.16 -52.51
N TRP A 2 -2.15 -15.14 -51.27
CA TRP A 2 -1.54 -14.45 -50.14
C TRP A 2 -1.68 -15.41 -48.97
N GLY A 3 -0.55 -15.85 -48.43
CA GLY A 3 -0.46 -16.91 -47.45
C GLY A 3 -0.99 -16.46 -46.10
N MET A 4 -1.95 -17.21 -45.58
CA MET A 4 -2.24 -17.26 -44.16
C MET A 4 -1.17 -18.13 -43.52
N SER A 5 -0.29 -17.53 -42.72
CA SER A 5 0.67 -18.24 -41.88
C SER A 5 0.20 -18.21 -40.43
N ASP A 6 -0.18 -19.40 -39.98
CA ASP A 6 0.14 -20.02 -38.70
C ASP A 6 -0.15 -19.25 -37.40
N SER A 7 -1.30 -19.60 -36.83
CA SER A 7 -1.48 -20.05 -35.44
C SER A 7 -0.30 -19.88 -34.49
N ASP A 8 -0.31 -18.80 -33.72
CA ASP A 8 0.33 -18.75 -32.41
C ASP A 8 -0.59 -19.46 -31.40
N SER A 9 -0.40 -20.76 -31.26
CA SER A 9 -0.87 -21.49 -30.08
C SER A 9 -0.03 -21.03 -28.90
N GLU A 10 -0.60 -20.20 -28.03
CA GLU A 10 -0.08 -19.91 -26.71
C GLU A 10 0.04 -21.25 -25.95
N GLU A 11 1.25 -21.80 -25.92
CA GLU A 11 1.61 -22.87 -25.00
C GLU A 11 1.47 -22.29 -23.59
N GLU A 12 0.35 -22.60 -22.93
CA GLU A 12 0.24 -22.50 -21.49
C GLU A 12 1.36 -23.37 -20.90
N GLU A 13 2.48 -22.75 -20.52
CA GLU A 13 3.49 -23.39 -19.68
C GLU A 13 2.79 -23.85 -18.39
N GLU A 14 2.43 -25.14 -18.36
CA GLU A 14 2.01 -25.85 -17.16
C GLU A 14 3.07 -25.63 -16.10
N ASN A 15 2.76 -24.77 -15.12
CA ASN A 15 3.64 -24.49 -14.00
C ASN A 15 3.88 -25.79 -13.21
N PRO A 16 5.08 -26.39 -13.26
CA PRO A 16 5.37 -27.66 -12.57
C PRO A 16 5.49 -27.49 -11.05
N TYR A 17 5.29 -26.27 -10.53
CA TYR A 17 5.25 -25.92 -9.12
C TYR A 17 3.85 -25.57 -8.62
N ALA A 18 2.78 -26.04 -9.26
CA ALA A 18 1.51 -26.28 -8.57
C ALA A 18 1.65 -27.46 -7.59
N ASP A 19 2.70 -27.39 -6.78
CA ASP A 19 3.09 -28.39 -5.82
C ASP A 19 2.14 -28.26 -4.63
N LYS A 20 1.60 -29.42 -4.24
CA LYS A 20 0.70 -29.56 -3.11
C LYS A 20 1.48 -29.19 -1.86
N ALA A 21 1.40 -27.93 -1.46
CA ALA A 21 1.67 -27.56 -0.09
C ALA A 21 0.54 -28.16 0.76
N ASP A 22 0.67 -29.45 1.08
CA ASP A 22 0.14 -30.00 2.31
C ASP A 22 0.81 -29.20 3.42
N GLU A 23 0.17 -28.08 3.78
CA GLU A 23 0.56 -27.24 4.90
C GLU A 23 0.42 -28.15 6.13
N VAL A 24 1.53 -28.76 6.54
CA VAL A 24 1.62 -29.50 7.80
C VAL A 24 1.22 -28.49 8.86
N ILE A 25 -0.03 -28.60 9.33
CA ILE A 25 -0.53 -27.81 10.44
C ILE A 25 0.31 -28.27 11.63
N GLU A 26 1.40 -27.56 11.87
CA GLU A 26 2.23 -27.75 13.04
C GLU A 26 1.33 -27.46 14.24
N VAL A 27 0.86 -28.54 14.90
CA VAL A 27 0.05 -28.45 16.10
C VAL A 27 0.97 -27.89 17.17
N LYS A 28 0.98 -26.56 17.31
CA LYS A 28 1.75 -25.90 18.37
C LYS A 28 1.26 -26.43 19.70
N GLU A 29 2.18 -27.01 20.48
CA GLU A 29 1.92 -27.49 21.82
C GLU A 29 1.23 -26.40 22.65
N GLU A 30 0.26 -26.79 23.48
CA GLU A 30 -0.35 -25.85 24.41
C GLU A 30 0.72 -25.32 25.38
N PRO A 31 0.69 -24.01 25.70
CA PRO A 31 1.65 -23.45 26.64
C PRO A 31 1.46 -24.09 28.02
N PRO A 32 2.54 -24.25 28.81
CA PRO A 32 2.44 -24.74 30.18
C PRO A 32 1.38 -23.98 30.98
N ALA A 33 0.65 -24.70 31.84
CA ALA A 33 -0.40 -24.10 32.66
C ALA A 33 0.15 -22.92 33.48
N GLY A 34 -0.52 -21.77 33.40
CA GLY A 34 -0.12 -20.55 34.10
C GLY A 34 0.86 -19.65 33.34
N THR A 35 1.28 -20.01 32.12
CA THR A 35 2.09 -19.13 31.28
C THR A 35 1.29 -17.88 30.91
N THR A 36 1.80 -16.69 31.26
CA THR A 36 1.15 -15.40 31.00
C THR A 36 2.19 -14.35 30.59
N GLY A 37 1.72 -13.18 30.16
CA GLY A 37 2.60 -12.06 29.86
C GLY A 37 3.46 -12.30 28.62
N LEU A 38 4.69 -11.79 28.67
CA LEU A 38 5.64 -11.86 27.56
C LEU A 38 5.95 -13.31 27.17
N ALA A 39 6.16 -14.20 28.15
CA ALA A 39 6.46 -15.61 27.91
C ALA A 39 5.35 -16.31 27.09
N LEU A 40 4.08 -15.94 27.32
CA LEU A 40 2.97 -16.47 26.53
C LEU A 40 3.01 -15.98 25.08
N ALA A 41 3.37 -14.71 24.86
CA ALA A 41 3.52 -14.16 23.52
C ALA A 41 4.66 -14.86 22.76
N GLU A 42 5.80 -15.05 23.42
CA GLU A 42 6.97 -15.71 22.83
C GLU A 42 6.71 -17.19 22.52
N HIS A 43 5.96 -17.89 23.36
CA HIS A 43 5.53 -19.28 23.08
C HIS A 43 4.76 -19.38 21.76
N TYR A 44 3.83 -18.46 21.51
CA TYR A 44 2.98 -18.54 20.32
C TYR A 44 3.63 -17.95 19.06
N PHE A 45 4.43 -16.90 19.19
CA PHE A 45 4.92 -16.12 18.05
C PHE A 45 6.43 -16.23 17.82
N GLY A 46 7.14 -16.95 18.69
CA GLY A 46 8.60 -17.00 18.72
C GLY A 46 9.19 -15.79 19.47
N PRO A 47 10.54 -15.69 19.53
CA PRO A 47 11.21 -14.56 20.14
C PRO A 47 10.71 -13.23 19.55
N LEU A 48 10.32 -12.31 20.42
CA LEU A 48 9.87 -10.98 20.03
C LEU A 48 11.07 -10.04 19.84
N LEU A 49 10.93 -9.03 18.99
CA LEU A 49 12.02 -8.13 18.61
C LEU A 49 12.22 -7.06 19.69
N SER A 50 13.21 -7.25 20.56
CA SER A 50 13.56 -6.31 21.64
C SER A 50 12.34 -5.82 22.45
N PRO A 51 11.67 -6.71 23.22
CA PRO A 51 10.38 -6.41 23.83
C PRO A 51 10.42 -5.17 24.73
N VAL A 52 9.54 -4.21 24.47
CA VAL A 52 9.33 -3.02 25.29
C VAL A 52 8.64 -3.43 26.58
N ALA A 53 9.05 -2.80 27.69
CA ALA A 53 8.46 -3.04 29.00
C ALA A 53 6.95 -2.79 28.99
N ALA A 54 6.19 -3.81 29.39
CA ALA A 54 4.74 -3.75 29.56
C ALA A 54 4.30 -4.76 30.63
N THR A 55 3.09 -4.58 31.13
CA THR A 55 2.54 -5.47 32.16
C THR A 55 2.23 -6.87 31.59
N PRO A 56 2.28 -7.93 32.42
CA PRO A 56 1.86 -9.26 32.00
C PRO A 56 0.42 -9.28 31.44
N ALA A 57 -0.48 -8.47 31.98
CA ALA A 57 -1.86 -8.37 31.48
C ALA A 57 -1.92 -7.84 30.03
N GLN A 58 -1.11 -6.83 29.68
CA GLN A 58 -1.07 -6.27 28.33
C GLN A 58 -0.55 -7.27 27.31
N TRP A 59 0.54 -7.99 27.63
CA TRP A 59 1.07 -9.03 26.75
C TRP A 59 0.11 -10.22 26.60
N THR A 60 -0.57 -10.63 27.68
CA THR A 60 -1.62 -11.66 27.59
C THR A 60 -2.77 -11.21 26.68
N ALA A 61 -3.24 -9.96 26.81
CA ALA A 61 -4.28 -9.39 25.95
C ALA A 61 -3.83 -9.32 24.48
N TYR A 62 -2.60 -8.87 24.23
CA TYR A 62 -1.97 -8.88 22.89
C TYR A 62 -2.01 -10.28 22.28
N THR A 63 -1.59 -11.29 23.02
CA THR A 63 -1.52 -12.68 22.53
C THR A 63 -2.90 -13.24 22.23
N GLY A 64 -3.86 -13.06 23.13
CA GLY A 64 -5.24 -13.48 22.90
C GLY A 64 -5.85 -12.81 21.66
N HIS A 65 -5.64 -11.51 21.53
CA HIS A 65 -6.17 -10.72 20.41
C HIS A 65 -5.53 -11.12 19.06
N ARG A 66 -4.20 -11.25 18.99
CA ARG A 66 -3.49 -11.69 17.77
C ARG A 66 -3.89 -13.10 17.35
N ARG A 67 -3.99 -14.04 18.30
CA ARG A 67 -4.45 -15.41 18.02
C ARG A 67 -5.89 -15.42 17.50
N GLY A 68 -6.80 -14.69 18.14
CA GLY A 68 -8.18 -14.62 17.69
C GLY A 68 -8.30 -14.01 16.29
N ALA A 69 -7.50 -12.98 15.97
CA ALA A 69 -7.52 -12.34 14.66
C ALA A 69 -7.02 -13.32 13.59
N ASN A 70 -5.91 -14.01 13.86
CA ASN A 70 -5.36 -15.03 12.99
C ASN A 70 -6.36 -16.17 12.76
N ALA A 71 -7.01 -16.67 13.82
CA ALA A 71 -8.00 -17.73 13.71
C ALA A 71 -9.22 -17.32 12.88
N LYS A 72 -9.65 -16.05 13.00
CA LYS A 72 -10.80 -15.52 12.28
C LYS A 72 -10.51 -15.23 10.80
N TYR A 73 -9.32 -14.73 10.47
CA TYR A 73 -9.07 -14.12 9.15
C TYR A 73 -7.98 -14.78 8.28
N ASN A 74 -7.12 -15.66 8.82
CA ASN A 74 -5.99 -16.21 8.03
C ASN A 74 -6.39 -17.05 6.81
N ASN A 75 -7.59 -17.64 6.80
CA ASN A 75 -7.99 -18.59 5.76
C ASN A 75 -8.53 -17.93 4.48
N ILE A 76 -8.67 -16.60 4.43
CA ILE A 76 -9.51 -15.95 3.42
C ILE A 76 -8.73 -15.52 2.15
N PHE A 77 -7.39 -15.32 2.18
CA PHE A 77 -6.70 -14.57 1.11
C PHE A 77 -5.34 -15.13 0.60
N HIS A 78 -5.28 -16.41 0.22
CA HIS A 78 -4.04 -17.13 -0.12
C HIS A 78 -3.18 -16.50 -1.26
N ARG A 79 -3.75 -16.14 -2.42
CA ARG A 79 -2.95 -15.71 -3.61
C ARG A 79 -2.18 -14.39 -3.41
N ARG A 80 -2.79 -13.34 -2.84
CA ARG A 80 -2.09 -12.05 -2.61
C ARG A 80 -1.19 -12.06 -1.38
N LYS A 81 -1.33 -13.05 -0.49
CA LYS A 81 -0.40 -13.25 0.62
C LYS A 81 1.04 -13.44 0.11
N LYS A 82 1.23 -14.07 -1.06
CA LYS A 82 2.57 -14.20 -1.68
C LYS A 82 3.18 -12.86 -2.07
N SER A 83 2.42 -11.97 -2.72
CA SER A 83 2.93 -10.65 -3.13
C SER A 83 3.26 -9.78 -1.92
N ILE A 84 2.37 -9.75 -0.93
CA ILE A 84 2.60 -9.06 0.35
C ILE A 84 3.85 -9.63 1.04
N ASN A 85 3.96 -10.96 1.14
CA ASN A 85 5.11 -11.61 1.78
C ASN A 85 6.42 -11.27 1.06
N ASN A 86 6.45 -11.27 -0.28
CA ASN A 86 7.65 -10.92 -1.05
C ASN A 86 8.07 -9.46 -0.79
N ALA A 87 7.13 -8.52 -0.81
CA ALA A 87 7.40 -7.12 -0.53
C ALA A 87 7.91 -6.92 0.91
N VAL A 88 7.27 -7.59 1.88
CA VAL A 88 7.65 -7.53 3.29
C VAL A 88 9.01 -8.20 3.53
N ALA A 89 9.34 -9.29 2.84
CA ALA A 89 10.66 -9.94 2.92
C ALA A 89 11.79 -9.00 2.51
N SER A 90 11.61 -8.21 1.44
CA SER A 90 12.56 -7.16 1.05
C SER A 90 12.76 -6.13 2.17
N ILE A 91 11.69 -5.74 2.84
CA ILE A 91 11.73 -4.78 3.95
C ILE A 91 12.41 -5.39 5.19
N GLU A 92 12.19 -6.67 5.50
CA GLU A 92 12.87 -7.37 6.57
C GLU A 92 14.39 -7.34 6.38
N VAL A 93 14.88 -7.59 5.16
CA VAL A 93 16.30 -7.49 4.81
C VAL A 93 16.83 -6.06 5.05
N GLN A 94 16.09 -5.03 4.64
CA GLN A 94 16.48 -3.63 4.84
C GLN A 94 16.57 -3.23 6.31
N LEU A 95 15.72 -3.84 7.16
CA LEU A 95 15.71 -3.62 8.60
C LEU A 95 16.68 -4.54 9.36
N GLY A 96 17.36 -5.47 8.67
CA GLY A 96 18.26 -6.44 9.28
C GLY A 96 17.52 -7.48 10.13
N LEU A 97 16.29 -7.83 9.77
CA LEU A 97 15.43 -8.79 10.46
C LEU A 97 15.51 -10.17 9.81
N GLU A 98 15.22 -11.21 10.59
CA GLU A 98 15.06 -12.56 10.05
C GLU A 98 13.84 -12.65 9.13
N ASN A 99 13.96 -13.43 8.04
CA ASN A 99 12.89 -13.62 7.08
C ASN A 99 11.63 -14.20 7.75
N GLY A 100 10.49 -13.55 7.52
CA GLY A 100 9.19 -13.91 8.07
C GLY A 100 8.86 -13.26 9.42
N THR A 101 9.76 -12.49 10.02
CA THR A 101 9.51 -11.77 11.29
C THR A 101 8.27 -10.88 11.21
N LEU A 102 8.22 -10.00 10.22
CA LEU A 102 7.13 -9.06 9.96
C LEU A 102 5.98 -9.72 9.20
N GLN A 103 6.26 -10.68 8.31
CA GLN A 103 5.20 -11.37 7.56
C GLN A 103 4.20 -12.05 8.51
N LYS A 104 4.69 -12.67 9.59
CA LYS A 104 3.85 -13.30 10.63
C LYS A 104 3.04 -12.28 11.45
N CYS A 105 3.43 -11.01 11.45
CA CYS A 105 2.76 -9.93 12.16
C CYS A 105 1.59 -9.32 11.40
N ILE A 106 1.45 -9.62 10.12
CA ILE A 106 0.42 -9.04 9.25
C ILE A 106 -0.82 -9.94 9.24
N CYS A 107 -1.98 -9.35 9.50
CA CYS A 107 -3.29 -10.00 9.48
C CYS A 107 -4.26 -9.17 8.63
N ILE A 108 -4.77 -9.73 7.54
CA ILE A 108 -5.74 -9.05 6.66
C ILE A 108 -7.12 -9.16 7.30
N LEU A 109 -7.68 -8.05 7.76
CA LEU A 109 -8.96 -8.03 8.48
C LEU A 109 -10.16 -7.99 7.54
N GLY A 110 -9.99 -7.30 6.40
CA GLY A 110 -11.04 -7.11 5.40
C GLY A 110 -10.39 -6.82 4.06
N ARG A 111 -10.97 -7.39 3.01
CA ARG A 111 -10.50 -7.14 1.65
C ARG A 111 -11.63 -7.37 0.68
N HIS A 112 -12.10 -6.27 0.11
CA HIS A 112 -13.01 -6.25 -1.03
C HIS A 112 -12.25 -5.66 -2.22
N VAL A 113 -12.13 -6.42 -3.31
CA VAL A 113 -11.48 -5.95 -4.54
C VAL A 113 -12.35 -6.37 -5.72
N GLU A 114 -12.69 -5.41 -6.56
CA GLU A 114 -13.44 -5.63 -7.80
C GLU A 114 -12.56 -5.26 -9.00
N GLY A 115 -12.77 -5.94 -10.13
CA GLY A 115 -11.97 -5.77 -11.35
C GLY A 115 -10.90 -6.85 -11.50
N ASP A 116 -9.92 -6.59 -12.37
CA ASP A 116 -8.79 -7.49 -12.58
C ASP A 116 -7.86 -7.47 -11.35
N TYR A 117 -7.19 -8.58 -11.11
CA TYR A 117 -6.10 -8.65 -10.13
C TYR A 117 -4.96 -7.68 -10.43
N ILE A 118 -4.68 -7.41 -11.71
CA ILE A 118 -3.60 -6.54 -12.18
C ILE A 118 -4.05 -5.08 -12.20
N ASP A 119 -5.31 -4.82 -12.53
CA ASP A 119 -5.90 -3.48 -12.60
C ASP A 119 -7.24 -3.46 -11.86
N PRO A 120 -7.22 -3.39 -10.51
CA PRO A 120 -8.44 -3.36 -9.72
C PRO A 120 -9.19 -2.06 -10.01
N GLN A 121 -10.51 -2.14 -10.11
CA GLN A 121 -11.36 -0.97 -10.28
C GLN A 121 -11.81 -0.40 -8.93
N ASN A 122 -12.07 -1.28 -7.97
CA ASN A 122 -12.39 -0.91 -6.60
C ASN A 122 -11.53 -1.73 -5.65
N ALA A 123 -11.05 -1.10 -4.59
CA ALA A 123 -10.49 -1.83 -3.47
C ALA A 123 -10.85 -1.16 -2.14
N ASP A 124 -11.15 -1.99 -1.15
CA ASP A 124 -11.35 -1.65 0.24
C ASP A 124 -10.60 -2.70 1.07
N ILE A 125 -9.42 -2.33 1.54
CA ILE A 125 -8.45 -3.26 2.12
C ILE A 125 -8.04 -2.77 3.48
N VAL A 126 -8.16 -3.65 4.46
CA VAL A 126 -7.84 -3.39 5.85
C VAL A 126 -6.87 -4.44 6.34
N VAL A 127 -5.75 -3.98 6.89
CA VAL A 127 -4.69 -4.84 7.38
C VAL A 127 -4.26 -4.38 8.76
N ARG A 128 -4.09 -5.34 9.66
CA ARG A 128 -3.53 -5.15 11.00
C ARG A 128 -2.11 -5.64 11.04
N ILE A 129 -1.20 -4.79 11.49
CA ILE A 129 0.21 -5.10 11.71
C ILE A 129 0.45 -5.14 13.22
N TYR A 130 0.64 -6.33 13.76
CA TYR A 130 1.01 -6.49 15.16
C TYR A 130 2.46 -6.10 15.37
N SER A 131 2.73 -5.29 16.39
CA SER A 131 4.11 -4.95 16.73
C SER A 131 4.86 -6.21 17.17
N PRO A 132 6.07 -6.47 16.63
CA PRO A 132 6.95 -7.50 17.16
C PRO A 132 7.66 -7.08 18.46
N ALA A 133 7.62 -5.80 18.86
CA ALA A 133 8.35 -5.27 20.01
C ALA A 133 7.45 -4.86 21.18
N ALA A 134 6.17 -4.55 20.96
CA ALA A 134 5.28 -4.01 21.97
C ALA A 134 3.90 -4.66 21.90
N PRO A 135 3.09 -4.62 22.98
CA PRO A 135 1.71 -5.10 22.97
C PRO A 135 0.79 -4.07 22.29
N LYS A 136 1.10 -3.74 21.04
CA LYS A 136 0.44 -2.74 20.19
C LYS A 136 0.18 -3.34 18.80
N TYR A 137 -0.68 -2.67 18.04
CA TYR A 137 -0.81 -2.93 16.61
C TYR A 137 -1.14 -1.64 15.86
N ILE A 138 -0.96 -1.67 14.55
CA ILE A 138 -1.35 -0.62 13.63
C ILE A 138 -2.38 -1.21 12.66
N ASP A 139 -3.54 -0.58 12.56
CA ASP A 139 -4.45 -0.83 11.46
C ASP A 139 -4.12 0.10 10.31
N VAL A 140 -4.08 -0.44 9.10
CA VAL A 140 -3.82 0.29 7.85
C VAL A 140 -5.00 0.02 6.92
N HIS A 141 -5.50 1.07 6.28
CA HIS A 141 -6.64 0.98 5.38
C HIS A 141 -6.34 1.67 4.05
N LEU A 142 -6.77 1.03 2.97
CA LEU A 142 -6.78 1.55 1.61
C LEU A 142 -8.19 1.47 1.06
N LYS A 143 -8.74 2.62 0.70
CA LYS A 143 -9.92 2.72 -0.16
C LYS A 143 -9.49 3.28 -1.51
N TYR A 144 -9.86 2.62 -2.59
CA TYR A 144 -9.38 2.89 -3.94
C TYR A 144 -10.53 2.73 -4.94
N HIS A 145 -10.55 3.60 -5.93
CA HIS A 145 -11.40 3.53 -7.11
C HIS A 145 -10.61 4.00 -8.34
N CYS A 146 -10.70 3.24 -9.43
CA CYS A 146 -10.20 3.63 -10.73
C CYS A 146 -11.07 3.00 -11.82
N ARG A 147 -11.76 3.83 -12.60
CA ARG A 147 -12.61 3.35 -13.69
C ARG A 147 -12.49 4.24 -14.91
N THR A 148 -12.01 3.65 -16.00
CA THR A 148 -12.02 4.28 -17.32
C THR A 148 -13.44 4.29 -17.87
N ARG A 149 -13.88 5.44 -18.38
CA ARG A 149 -15.14 5.66 -19.09
C ARG A 149 -14.84 6.20 -20.48
N LEU A 150 -15.88 6.45 -21.27
CA LEU A 150 -15.74 6.86 -22.67
C LEU A 150 -14.93 8.16 -22.86
N TYR A 151 -15.06 9.10 -21.93
CA TYR A 151 -14.38 10.42 -22.02
C TYR A 151 -13.63 10.81 -20.75
N GLU A 152 -13.67 9.99 -19.70
CA GLU A 152 -13.17 10.36 -18.38
C GLU A 152 -12.58 9.15 -17.66
N ILE A 153 -11.73 9.42 -16.69
CA ILE A 153 -11.24 8.42 -15.74
C ILE A 153 -11.72 8.85 -14.36
N GLU A 154 -12.58 8.04 -13.74
CA GLU A 154 -12.92 8.20 -12.34
C GLU A 154 -11.77 7.62 -11.52
N TRP A 155 -11.01 8.45 -10.82
CA TRP A 155 -9.90 7.98 -10.01
C TRP A 155 -9.90 8.71 -8.67
N TYR A 156 -9.85 7.93 -7.60
CA TYR A 156 -9.60 8.42 -6.26
C TYR A 156 -9.09 7.32 -5.34
N TYR A 157 -8.29 7.69 -4.36
CA TYR A 157 -7.91 6.80 -3.28
C TYR A 157 -7.60 7.57 -2.00
N SER A 158 -7.65 6.87 -0.87
CA SER A 158 -7.16 7.36 0.41
C SER A 158 -6.51 6.21 1.15
N LEU A 159 -5.33 6.48 1.70
CA LEU A 159 -4.59 5.56 2.55
C LEU A 159 -4.46 6.18 3.94
N GLY A 160 -4.73 5.40 4.97
CA GLY A 160 -4.62 5.86 6.36
C GLY A 160 -4.21 4.76 7.32
N TYR A 161 -3.88 5.17 8.54
CA TYR A 161 -3.49 4.27 9.62
C TYR A 161 -4.10 4.68 10.96
N LYS A 162 -4.12 3.73 11.89
CA LYS A 162 -4.55 3.94 13.28
C LYS A 162 -3.67 3.11 14.21
N ILE A 163 -3.01 3.79 15.15
CA ILE A 163 -2.17 3.15 16.16
C ILE A 163 -3.03 2.77 17.37
N CYS A 164 -3.06 1.49 17.70
CA CYS A 164 -3.76 0.98 18.88
C CYS A 164 -2.78 0.69 20.00
N ASN A 165 -2.66 1.65 20.92
CA ASN A 165 -1.79 1.58 22.10
C ASN A 165 -2.36 0.74 23.26
N ARG A 166 -3.66 0.39 23.21
CA ARG A 166 -4.34 -0.40 24.24
C ARG A 166 -5.19 -1.47 23.59
N ILE A 167 -4.79 -2.72 23.79
CA ILE A 167 -5.53 -3.87 23.31
C ILE A 167 -6.56 -4.24 24.37
N SER A 168 -7.84 -4.06 24.05
CA SER A 168 -8.94 -4.55 24.87
C SER A 168 -9.08 -6.07 24.70
N GLY A 169 -9.58 -6.75 25.73
CA GLY A 169 -9.98 -8.16 25.63
C GLY A 169 -11.31 -8.38 24.91
N SER A 170 -11.91 -7.33 24.35
CA SER A 170 -13.18 -7.38 23.61
C SER A 170 -12.99 -8.02 22.22
N PRO A 171 -14.08 -8.38 21.53
CA PRO A 171 -14.01 -9.00 20.20
C PRO A 171 -13.17 -8.17 19.23
N ILE A 172 -12.53 -8.86 18.29
CA ILE A 172 -11.72 -8.28 17.22
C ILE A 172 -12.66 -7.59 16.23
N GLU A 173 -13.10 -6.39 16.61
CA GLU A 173 -13.89 -5.52 15.77
C GLU A 173 -12.95 -4.55 15.07
N TYR A 174 -13.04 -4.57 13.74
CA TYR A 174 -12.49 -3.53 12.92
C TYR A 174 -13.41 -2.33 13.01
N SER A 175 -12.88 -1.18 13.43
CA SER A 175 -13.59 0.09 13.35
C SER A 175 -13.41 0.65 11.96
N ASP A 176 -14.43 0.48 11.12
CA ASP A 176 -14.45 1.02 9.76
C ASP A 176 -14.21 2.54 9.78
N PRO A 177 -13.18 3.08 9.09
CA PRO A 177 -13.04 4.50 8.91
C PRO A 177 -14.27 5.01 8.16
N SER A 178 -14.76 6.16 8.57
CA SER A 178 -15.90 6.77 7.91
C SER A 178 -15.47 7.23 6.51
N THR A 179 -15.91 6.53 5.47
CA THR A 179 -15.66 6.90 4.07
C THR A 179 -16.71 7.89 3.54
N ASN A 180 -17.29 8.71 4.42
CA ASN A 180 -18.28 9.71 4.04
C ASN A 180 -17.56 11.01 3.63
N GLY A 181 -17.87 11.51 2.43
CA GLY A 181 -17.27 12.73 1.89
C GLY A 181 -16.07 12.45 0.97
N PRO A 182 -15.25 13.46 0.66
CA PRO A 182 -14.11 13.30 -0.23
C PRO A 182 -12.98 12.45 0.40
N PRO A 183 -12.10 11.85 -0.42
CA PRO A 183 -10.94 11.07 0.02
C PRO A 183 -10.06 11.73 1.10
N SER A 184 -9.98 13.06 1.09
CA SER A 184 -9.24 13.86 2.07
C SER A 184 -9.78 13.80 3.49
N LEU A 185 -11.02 13.31 3.69
CA LEU A 185 -11.67 13.23 5.01
C LEU A 185 -11.84 11.81 5.56
N TRP A 186 -11.56 10.77 4.76
CA TRP A 186 -11.84 9.38 5.15
C TRP A 186 -11.03 8.91 6.37
N HIS A 187 -9.82 9.43 6.54
CA HIS A 187 -8.87 9.03 7.59
C HIS A 187 -8.58 10.14 8.60
N CYS A 188 -9.60 10.92 8.99
CA CYS A 188 -9.43 12.06 9.90
C CYS A 188 -10.24 11.94 11.21
N ARG A 189 -10.86 10.78 11.49
CA ARG A 189 -11.78 10.58 12.63
C ARG A 189 -11.54 9.24 13.32
N GLY A 190 -11.97 9.14 14.58
CA GLY A 190 -11.95 7.87 15.31
C GLY A 190 -10.54 7.30 15.57
N GLY A 191 -9.53 8.18 15.62
CA GLY A 191 -8.12 7.81 15.79
C GLY A 191 -7.39 7.45 14.49
N TRP A 192 -8.07 7.47 13.35
CA TRP A 192 -7.42 7.35 12.05
C TRP A 192 -6.66 8.63 11.69
N GLN A 193 -5.52 8.46 11.03
CA GLN A 193 -4.68 9.49 10.46
C GLN A 193 -4.43 9.17 8.97
N SER A 194 -4.39 10.20 8.13
CA SER A 194 -4.12 10.04 6.70
C SER A 194 -2.63 9.85 6.45
N ILE A 195 -2.28 8.96 5.52
CA ILE A 195 -0.93 8.84 4.96
C ILE A 195 -0.83 9.71 3.72
N CYS A 196 -1.70 9.43 2.75
CA CYS A 196 -1.82 10.18 1.52
C CYS A 196 -3.18 9.88 0.87
N TRP A 197 -3.63 10.77 0.01
CA TRP A 197 -4.83 10.60 -0.80
C TRP A 197 -4.66 11.34 -2.12
N GLY A 198 -5.42 10.92 -3.13
CA GLY A 198 -5.45 11.55 -4.44
C GLY A 198 -6.81 11.35 -5.11
N LEU A 199 -7.18 12.28 -5.98
CA LEU A 199 -8.33 12.19 -6.87
C LEU A 199 -8.14 13.06 -8.11
N TYR A 200 -8.88 12.77 -9.18
CA TYR A 200 -9.10 13.75 -10.24
C TYR A 200 -10.26 14.66 -9.88
N ASP A 201 -10.04 15.97 -9.93
CA ASP A 201 -11.08 16.96 -9.70
C ASP A 201 -12.07 16.97 -10.87
N ASP A 202 -13.31 16.58 -10.60
CA ASP A 202 -14.43 16.52 -11.53
C ASP A 202 -15.29 17.80 -11.51
N SER A 203 -14.92 18.80 -10.69
CA SER A 203 -15.66 20.05 -10.51
C SER A 203 -15.73 20.89 -11.79
N GLY A 204 -16.75 20.65 -12.61
CA GLY A 204 -16.89 21.29 -13.92
C GLY A 204 -16.01 20.67 -15.01
N ASN A 205 -15.41 19.50 -14.73
CA ASN A 205 -14.44 18.81 -15.54
C ASN A 205 -14.99 17.43 -15.95
N TYR A 206 -15.80 17.38 -17.02
CA TYR A 206 -16.52 16.17 -17.45
C TYR A 206 -16.73 16.09 -18.97
N GLY A 207 -17.01 14.89 -19.49
CA GLY A 207 -17.27 14.65 -20.91
C GLY A 207 -16.09 15.04 -21.81
N ARG A 208 -16.35 15.67 -22.96
CA ARG A 208 -15.28 16.08 -23.91
C ARG A 208 -14.29 17.11 -23.34
N ASN A 209 -14.68 17.80 -22.28
CA ASN A 209 -13.84 18.78 -21.60
C ASN A 209 -13.10 18.18 -20.40
N TRP A 210 -13.25 16.88 -20.15
CA TRP A 210 -12.58 16.21 -19.03
C TRP A 210 -11.06 16.28 -19.19
N ARG A 211 -10.36 16.51 -18.09
CA ARG A 211 -8.90 16.63 -17.98
C ARG A 211 -8.39 15.90 -16.75
N ARG A 212 -7.14 15.46 -16.76
CA ARG A 212 -6.48 14.82 -15.62
C ARG A 212 -5.99 15.85 -14.60
N VAL A 213 -6.94 16.55 -13.95
CA VAL A 213 -6.63 17.52 -12.90
C VAL A 213 -6.42 16.79 -11.57
N GLU A 214 -5.20 16.35 -11.31
CA GLU A 214 -4.84 15.64 -10.08
C GLU A 214 -4.80 16.58 -8.86
N VAL A 215 -5.64 16.27 -7.87
CA VAL A 215 -5.65 16.87 -6.54
C VAL A 215 -5.27 15.81 -5.53
N ALA A 216 -4.18 16.04 -4.81
CA ALA A 216 -3.62 15.06 -3.89
C ALA A 216 -2.83 15.73 -2.77
N ASP A 217 -2.64 15.02 -1.66
CA ASP A 217 -1.89 15.51 -0.51
C ASP A 217 -1.25 14.39 0.32
N MET A 218 -0.21 14.75 1.06
CA MET A 218 0.48 13.90 2.03
C MET A 218 0.06 14.26 3.45
N GLY A 219 -0.77 13.41 4.06
CA GLY A 219 -1.16 13.55 5.46
C GLY A 219 -0.10 13.07 6.46
N LEU A 220 0.88 12.29 6.01
CA LEU A 220 1.95 11.77 6.86
C LEU A 220 3.02 12.84 7.11
N HIS A 221 3.42 12.98 8.38
CA HIS A 221 4.44 13.95 8.83
C HIS A 221 5.49 13.26 9.70
N GLU A 222 6.60 13.95 10.03
CA GLU A 222 7.73 13.38 10.80
C GLU A 222 7.30 12.73 12.12
N GLU A 223 6.46 13.41 12.90
CA GLU A 223 5.92 12.87 14.14
C GLU A 223 5.11 11.59 13.91
N GLY A 224 4.29 11.55 12.86
CA GLY A 224 3.50 10.36 12.51
C GLY A 224 4.37 9.17 12.09
N VAL A 225 5.45 9.41 11.35
CA VAL A 225 6.41 8.35 10.97
C VAL A 225 7.12 7.79 12.20
N ILE A 226 7.54 8.67 13.12
CA ILE A 226 8.17 8.27 14.39
C ILE A 226 7.17 7.46 15.23
N ASP A 227 5.94 7.94 15.40
CA ASP A 227 4.90 7.24 16.15
C ASP A 227 4.63 5.83 15.60
N VAL A 228 4.55 5.68 14.28
CA VAL A 228 4.41 4.37 13.61
C VAL A 228 5.62 3.50 13.89
N HIS A 229 6.83 4.04 13.71
CA HIS A 229 8.07 3.30 13.94
C HIS A 229 8.17 2.81 15.37
N GLU A 230 7.92 3.68 16.35
CA GLU A 230 7.99 3.33 17.76
C GLU A 230 6.87 2.39 18.21
N ALA A 231 5.70 2.50 17.59
CA ALA A 231 4.62 1.55 17.83
C ALA A 231 5.00 0.13 17.36
N LEU A 232 5.76 -0.02 16.28
CA LEU A 232 6.17 -1.31 15.74
C LEU A 232 7.46 -1.85 16.37
N PHE A 233 8.49 -1.02 16.47
CA PHE A 233 9.86 -1.43 16.76
C PHE A 233 10.37 -0.95 18.13
N GLY A 234 9.58 -0.15 18.85
CA GLY A 234 9.99 0.46 20.12
C GLY A 234 10.71 1.80 19.94
N PRO A 235 11.06 2.47 21.05
CA PRO A 235 11.65 3.82 21.02
C PRO A 235 12.89 3.91 20.13
N SER A 236 13.01 5.01 19.39
CA SER A 236 14.11 5.20 18.43
C SER A 236 14.73 6.58 18.60
N GLU A 237 16.00 6.61 19.01
CA GLU A 237 16.72 7.87 19.19
C GLU A 237 17.21 8.42 17.85
N LYS A 238 16.88 9.69 17.57
CA LYS A 238 17.41 10.40 16.41
C LYS A 238 18.91 10.63 16.63
N PRO A 239 19.78 10.18 15.70
CA PRO A 239 21.21 10.38 15.84
C PRO A 239 21.58 11.89 15.76
N PRO A 240 22.70 12.30 16.37
CA PRO A 240 23.16 13.68 16.29
C PRO A 240 23.48 14.07 14.84
N SER A 241 23.22 15.33 14.49
CA SER A 241 23.37 15.84 13.11
C SER A 241 24.80 15.81 12.56
N GLY A 242 25.81 15.58 13.40
CA GLY A 242 27.22 15.46 13.00
C GLY A 242 27.60 14.09 12.43
N ASP A 243 26.75 13.07 12.57
CA ASP A 243 26.99 11.72 12.05
C ASP A 243 26.08 11.45 10.84
N ALA A 244 26.62 11.72 9.65
CA ALA A 244 25.88 11.60 8.40
C ALA A 244 25.45 10.14 8.11
N ASP A 245 26.30 9.18 8.45
CA ASP A 245 26.04 7.75 8.21
C ASP A 245 24.96 7.22 9.16
N ALA A 246 25.04 7.57 10.44
CA ALA A 246 24.00 7.22 11.40
C ALA A 246 22.65 7.87 11.03
N LEU A 247 22.67 9.14 10.61
CA LEU A 247 21.46 9.84 10.17
C LEU A 247 20.85 9.21 8.91
N LEU A 248 21.68 8.80 7.95
CA LEU A 248 21.22 8.07 6.77
C LEU A 248 20.61 6.72 7.16
N ALA A 249 21.27 5.95 8.03
CA ALA A 249 20.74 4.68 8.53
C ALA A 249 19.40 4.85 9.25
N TYR A 250 19.27 5.89 10.07
CA TYR A 250 18.01 6.26 10.75
C TYR A 250 16.89 6.55 9.73
N ARG A 251 17.16 7.39 8.73
CA ARG A 251 16.20 7.73 7.66
C ARG A 251 15.80 6.49 6.85
N ARG A 252 16.74 5.60 6.54
CA ARG A 252 16.45 4.33 5.84
C ARG A 252 15.48 3.45 6.63
N LYS A 253 15.63 3.38 7.96
CA LYS A 253 14.70 2.66 8.84
C LYS A 253 13.30 3.29 8.84
N LEU A 254 13.20 4.62 8.87
CA LEU A 254 11.92 5.32 8.79
C LEU A 254 11.22 5.08 7.45
N VAL A 255 11.94 5.18 6.32
CA VAL A 255 11.38 4.88 4.99
C VAL A 255 10.91 3.43 4.92
N ALA A 256 11.71 2.47 5.38
CA ALA A 256 11.32 1.06 5.41
C ALA A 256 10.05 0.82 6.26
N THR A 257 9.88 1.59 7.34
CA THR A 257 8.69 1.55 8.19
C THR A 257 7.45 2.03 7.44
N VAL A 258 7.53 3.15 6.72
CA VAL A 258 6.39 3.65 5.93
C VAL A 258 6.06 2.67 4.80
N ARG A 259 7.09 2.17 4.11
CA ARG A 259 6.95 1.15 3.07
C ARG A 259 6.27 -0.12 3.56
N LEU A 260 6.47 -0.51 4.82
CA LEU A 260 5.77 -1.65 5.41
C LEU A 260 4.25 -1.45 5.43
N LEU A 261 3.77 -0.23 5.69
CA LEU A 261 2.33 0.07 5.68
C LEU A 261 1.72 -0.14 4.29
N PHE A 262 2.42 0.33 3.25
CA PHE A 262 2.04 0.16 1.85
C PHE A 262 2.12 -1.32 1.40
N ALA A 263 3.23 -1.99 1.72
CA ALA A 263 3.45 -3.40 1.39
C ALA A 263 2.40 -4.31 2.06
N ALA A 264 2.00 -4.00 3.29
CA ALA A 264 0.96 -4.74 4.01
C ALA A 264 -0.40 -4.71 3.28
N LEU A 265 -0.72 -3.61 2.59
CA LEU A 265 -1.91 -3.47 1.74
C LEU A 265 -1.77 -4.12 0.35
N GLY A 266 -0.58 -4.63 0.02
CA GLY A 266 -0.25 -5.15 -1.31
C GLY A 266 0.11 -4.07 -2.33
N ALA A 267 0.38 -2.84 -1.87
CA ALA A 267 0.84 -1.73 -2.71
C ALA A 267 2.35 -1.52 -2.51
N ASN A 268 3.20 -2.44 -3.00
CA ASN A 268 4.65 -2.29 -2.80
C ASN A 268 5.21 -1.05 -3.52
N TYR A 269 5.45 0.03 -2.77
CA TYR A 269 6.07 1.25 -3.26
C TYR A 269 7.55 1.23 -2.87
N GLU A 270 8.44 1.24 -3.86
CA GLU A 270 9.88 1.42 -3.64
C GLU A 270 10.21 2.91 -3.60
N VAL A 271 10.85 3.37 -2.54
CA VAL A 271 11.19 4.78 -2.32
C VAL A 271 12.71 4.91 -2.27
N ALA A 272 13.27 5.70 -3.17
CA ALA A 272 14.67 6.04 -3.22
C ALA A 272 15.08 6.78 -1.94
N ARG A 273 16.23 6.38 -1.38
CA ARG A 273 16.82 6.94 -0.15
C ARG A 273 18.12 7.68 -0.45
N THR A 274 18.65 7.53 -1.65
CA THR A 274 19.85 8.16 -2.20
C THR A 274 19.64 8.46 -3.69
N GLU A 275 20.50 9.27 -4.30
CA GLU A 275 20.36 9.71 -5.70
C GLU A 275 20.59 8.61 -6.74
N ASP A 276 21.27 7.53 -6.36
CA ASP A 276 21.54 6.36 -7.20
C ASP A 276 20.38 5.34 -7.20
N GLU A 277 19.44 5.49 -6.26
CA GLU A 277 18.23 4.68 -6.19
C GLU A 277 17.10 5.32 -7.03
N ARG A 278 16.10 4.51 -7.40
CA ARG A 278 14.92 4.99 -8.14
C ARG A 278 13.65 4.65 -7.37
N ASP A 279 12.68 5.57 -7.47
CA ASP A 279 11.33 5.32 -6.99
C ASP A 279 10.61 4.36 -7.95
N GLU A 280 9.90 3.35 -7.41
CA GLU A 280 9.06 2.45 -8.20
C GLU A 280 7.65 2.40 -7.62
N ARG A 281 6.66 2.73 -8.47
CA ARG A 281 5.25 2.73 -8.10
C ARG A 281 4.71 1.32 -7.90
N PRO A 282 3.71 1.16 -7.02
CA PRO A 282 3.08 -0.14 -6.84
C PRO A 282 2.39 -0.61 -8.12
N ARG A 283 2.57 -1.89 -8.43
CA ARG A 283 1.81 -2.54 -9.49
C ARG A 283 0.38 -2.78 -9.04
N GLY A 284 -0.58 -2.37 -9.86
CA GLY A 284 -2.01 -2.60 -9.65
C GLY A 284 -2.70 -1.64 -8.69
N PHE A 285 -2.08 -0.55 -8.28
CA PHE A 285 -2.82 0.59 -7.74
C PHE A 285 -2.22 1.86 -8.35
N MET A 286 -3.05 2.64 -9.05
CA MET A 286 -2.64 3.96 -9.51
C MET A 286 -2.67 4.90 -8.31
N LEU A 287 -1.54 5.16 -7.67
CA LEU A 287 -1.47 6.12 -6.56
C LEU A 287 -1.13 7.54 -7.04
N GLU A 288 -0.71 7.67 -8.30
CA GLU A 288 -0.27 8.93 -8.91
C GLU A 288 -0.76 8.92 -10.36
N GLY A 289 -1.49 9.96 -10.76
CA GLY A 289 -2.14 10.05 -12.07
C GLY A 289 -1.22 10.52 -13.19
N LEU A 290 -0.12 11.18 -12.82
CA LEU A 290 0.85 11.80 -13.72
C LEU A 290 2.24 11.15 -13.58
N SER A 291 3.21 11.58 -14.39
CA SER A 291 4.60 11.07 -14.32
C SER A 291 5.35 11.47 -13.04
N ASP A 292 4.73 12.32 -12.22
CA ASP A 292 5.25 12.80 -10.95
C ASP A 292 5.24 11.73 -9.84
N ASN A 293 6.39 11.50 -9.17
CA ASN A 293 6.52 10.62 -8.01
C ASN A 293 6.34 11.40 -6.68
N TRP A 294 5.24 12.12 -6.54
CA TRP A 294 5.00 12.98 -5.38
C TRP A 294 4.80 12.20 -4.08
N VAL A 295 4.29 10.97 -4.14
CA VAL A 295 4.12 10.10 -2.96
C VAL A 295 5.48 9.75 -2.38
N ALA A 296 6.44 9.35 -3.21
CA ALA A 296 7.80 9.03 -2.77
C ALA A 296 8.50 10.23 -2.12
N ARG A 297 8.39 11.41 -2.72
CA ARG A 297 8.89 12.66 -2.14
C ARG A 297 8.21 13.01 -0.82
N GLY A 298 6.91 12.80 -0.75
CA GLY A 298 6.11 12.93 0.46
C GLY A 298 6.62 12.06 1.60
N ILE A 299 6.89 10.78 1.30
CA ILE A 299 7.46 9.82 2.25
C ILE A 299 8.84 10.28 2.72
N ARG A 300 9.73 10.71 1.81
CA ARG A 300 11.05 11.25 2.19
C ARG A 300 10.92 12.46 3.12
N ALA A 301 10.08 13.42 2.77
CA ALA A 301 9.84 14.61 3.55
C ALA A 301 9.28 14.26 4.95
N ALA A 302 8.33 13.34 5.02
CA ALA A 302 7.82 12.79 6.28
C ALA A 302 8.90 12.03 7.07
N CYS A 303 9.91 11.46 6.42
CA CYS A 303 11.07 10.87 7.09
C CYS A 303 12.17 11.90 7.43
N GLY A 304 11.90 13.20 7.27
CA GLY A 304 12.81 14.29 7.64
C GLY A 304 13.98 14.50 6.68
N PHE A 305 13.82 14.17 5.39
CA PHE A 305 14.84 14.43 4.37
C PHE A 305 14.27 14.60 2.96
N GLN A 306 15.11 15.06 2.04
CA GLN A 306 14.81 15.18 0.62
C GLN A 306 16.07 14.84 -0.18
N LEU A 307 15.88 14.35 -1.40
CA LEU A 307 16.94 14.24 -2.40
C LEU A 307 17.13 15.60 -3.08
N SER A 308 18.32 15.86 -3.61
CA SER A 308 18.61 17.05 -4.40
C SER A 308 17.73 17.16 -5.64
N SER A 309 17.37 16.02 -6.24
CA SER A 309 16.46 15.90 -7.37
C SER A 309 14.98 16.17 -7.03
N ASP A 310 14.60 16.13 -5.74
CA ASP A 310 13.19 16.26 -5.32
C ASP A 310 12.61 17.64 -5.66
N ALA A 311 13.41 18.71 -5.54
CA ALA A 311 12.96 20.07 -5.82
C ALA A 311 12.64 20.26 -7.31
N GLU A 312 13.50 19.74 -8.19
CA GLU A 312 13.29 19.79 -9.63
C GLU A 312 12.09 18.93 -10.05
N ALA A 313 11.99 17.72 -9.51
CA ALA A 313 10.86 16.84 -9.75
C ALA A 313 9.52 17.48 -9.31
N ALA A 314 9.49 18.15 -8.15
CA ALA A 314 8.32 18.87 -7.69
C ALA A 314 7.93 20.05 -8.58
N MET A 315 8.91 20.75 -9.17
CA MET A 315 8.63 21.80 -10.16
C MET A 315 8.06 21.22 -11.46
N ARG A 316 8.66 20.14 -11.98
CA ARG A 316 8.15 19.44 -13.17
C ARG A 316 6.73 18.91 -12.96
N GLY A 317 6.45 18.28 -11.82
CA GLY A 317 5.11 17.77 -11.50
C GLY A 317 4.05 18.86 -11.30
N LYS A 318 4.46 20.08 -10.90
CA LYS A 318 3.54 21.25 -10.90
C LYS A 318 3.25 21.73 -12.32
N GLU A 319 4.26 21.74 -13.18
CA GLU A 319 4.09 22.11 -14.58
C GLU A 319 3.21 21.10 -15.33
N GLU A 320 3.46 19.80 -15.18
CA GLU A 320 2.67 18.72 -15.80
C GLU A 320 1.19 18.79 -15.37
N ARG A 321 0.91 19.08 -14.09
CA ARG A 321 -0.47 19.31 -13.60
C ARG A 321 -1.11 20.53 -14.26
N ARG A 322 -0.36 21.61 -14.45
CA ARG A 322 -0.85 22.84 -15.11
C ARG A 322 -1.12 22.59 -16.59
N GLU A 323 -0.24 21.90 -17.29
CA GLU A 323 -0.40 21.52 -18.69
C GLU A 323 -1.60 20.59 -18.87
N SER A 324 -1.71 19.54 -18.04
CA SER A 324 -2.85 18.61 -18.06
C SER A 324 -4.19 19.30 -17.81
N ALA A 325 -4.21 20.37 -17.01
CA ALA A 325 -5.42 21.16 -16.76
C ALA A 325 -5.80 22.09 -17.92
N THR A 326 -4.90 22.37 -18.87
CA THR A 326 -5.11 23.38 -19.92
C THR A 326 -5.15 22.81 -21.33
N GLN A 327 -4.47 21.70 -21.61
CA GLN A 327 -4.45 21.11 -22.94
C GLN A 327 -5.80 20.44 -23.25
N PRO A 328 -6.46 20.79 -24.37
CA PRO A 328 -7.57 20.00 -24.86
C PRO A 328 -7.08 18.61 -25.28
N ASP A 329 -7.79 17.56 -24.86
CA ASP A 329 -7.52 16.20 -25.33
C ASP A 329 -7.58 16.20 -26.86
N PHE A 330 -6.43 15.94 -27.49
CA PHE A 330 -6.18 16.01 -28.93
C PHE A 330 -6.87 14.85 -29.70
N TYR A 331 -8.07 14.46 -29.29
CA TYR A 331 -8.89 13.47 -29.96
C TYR A 331 -10.11 14.16 -30.56
N GLY A 332 -9.93 14.74 -31.75
CA GLY A 332 -11.05 15.11 -32.60
C GLY A 332 -10.79 16.27 -33.55
N GLU A 333 -10.00 16.05 -34.60
CA GLU A 333 -10.23 16.58 -35.95
C GLU A 333 -9.64 15.54 -36.94
N ASP A 334 -10.26 14.37 -37.01
CA ASP A 334 -10.11 13.43 -38.15
C ASP A 334 -11.51 13.22 -38.77
N ASP A 335 -12.28 14.32 -38.83
CA ASP A 335 -13.52 14.46 -39.58
C ASP A 335 -13.21 15.29 -40.84
N GLU A 336 -12.47 14.71 -41.79
CA GLU A 336 -12.52 15.14 -43.20
C GLU A 336 -12.55 13.88 -44.10
N ASP A 337 -13.78 13.42 -44.36
CA ASP A 337 -14.32 13.08 -45.68
C ASP A 337 -13.52 12.19 -46.66
N GLU A 338 -14.00 10.96 -46.90
CA GLU A 338 -14.34 10.54 -48.29
C GLU A 338 -15.20 9.26 -48.29
N ASP A 339 -16.49 9.45 -48.06
CA ASP A 339 -17.57 8.61 -48.55
C ASP A 339 -17.60 8.63 -50.10
N GLY A 340 -16.66 7.91 -50.70
CA GLY A 340 -16.64 7.56 -52.12
C GLY A 340 -17.76 6.57 -52.47
N TYR A 341 -19.01 7.04 -52.48
CA TYR A 341 -20.12 6.37 -53.15
C TYR A 341 -19.89 6.36 -54.67
N GLY A 342 -19.12 5.37 -55.14
CA GLY A 342 -18.97 5.03 -56.55
C GLY A 342 -20.26 4.43 -57.12
N PHE A 343 -21.14 5.31 -57.57
CA PHE A 343 -22.25 5.06 -58.48
C PHE A 343 -21.74 4.39 -59.77
N PHE A 344 -21.89 3.07 -59.89
CA PHE A 344 -21.78 2.37 -61.18
C PHE A 344 -23.13 2.39 -61.88
N ASP A 345 -23.26 3.32 -62.82
CA ASP A 345 -24.30 3.39 -63.85
C ASP A 345 -23.64 3.19 -65.22
N GLY A 346 -24.36 2.52 -66.12
CA GLY A 346 -23.92 2.11 -67.46
C GLY A 346 -23.70 0.59 -67.53
N GLY A 347 -24.53 -0.24 -68.16
CA GLY A 347 -25.34 -0.01 -69.36
C GLY A 347 -24.69 -0.77 -70.52
N TRP A 348 -25.48 -1.69 -71.10
CA TRP A 348 -25.27 -2.60 -72.25
C TRP A 348 -24.90 -4.06 -71.95
#